data_AF-A0A6S7JMQ4-F1
#
_entry.id   AF-A0A6S7JMQ4-F1
#
_cell.length_a   1.000
_cell.length_b   1.000
_cell.length_c   1.000
_cell.angle_alpha   90.00
_cell.angle_beta   90.00
_cell.angle_gamma   90.00
#
_symmetry.space_group_name_H-M   'P 1'
#
loop_
_entity.id
_entity.type
_entity.pdbx_description
1 polymer ?
#
loop_
_entity_poly.entity_id
_entity_poly.type
_entity_poly.pdbx_seq_one_letter_code
_entity_poly.pdbx_strand_id
1 'polypeptide(L)'
;MSKQRRGSDMFSREAFLARLASKAEERENINKIANFVSAKNLRLSQLLEEKNEIAEETIFILSTKLTTKGLMTLAMAIKHVPSRYSQAGHDECGNFRLYAIGTIMRKAGFVIVVEDLRVYVTLVEARCPTLCSKYEKDFEDVLWKATEEESFNFNCMMTPPVDLCLYCRKPLSTNNKPNKATLFTLSGPIPCTKLRLRCRECDVQYGICSIRDKTGEHLYPKLHRPLLVEASNVNYVDAALYEWIPSLG
;
A
#
# COMPACT_ATOMS: atom_id res chain seq x y z
N MET A 1 41.87 36.60 11.21
CA MET A 1 41.25 35.86 10.09
C MET A 1 41.65 34.39 10.18
N SER A 2 40.76 33.51 10.64
CA SER A 2 41.00 32.08 10.88
C SER A 2 40.14 31.21 9.95
N LYS A 3 40.73 30.67 8.87
CA LYS A 3 40.02 29.75 7.96
C LYS A 3 40.85 28.55 7.47
N GLN A 4 42.01 28.26 8.05
CA GLN A 4 42.92 27.22 7.52
C GLN A 4 43.23 26.02 8.45
N ARG A 5 42.54 25.86 9.60
CA ARG A 5 42.83 24.76 10.55
C ARG A 5 41.86 23.56 10.55
N ARG A 6 40.79 23.57 9.76
CA ARG A 6 39.77 22.48 9.82
C ARG A 6 40.06 21.23 8.98
N GLY A 7 41.08 21.26 8.11
CA GLY A 7 41.39 20.15 7.21
C GLY A 7 42.46 19.17 7.70
N SER A 8 43.35 19.59 8.61
CA SER A 8 44.47 18.75 9.09
C SER A 8 44.07 17.74 10.16
N ASP A 9 43.03 18.05 10.95
CA ASP A 9 42.56 17.18 12.03
C ASP A 9 41.84 15.93 11.51
N MET A 10 41.38 15.93 10.25
CA MET A 10 40.77 14.76 9.62
C MET A 10 41.76 13.63 9.29
N PHE A 11 43.06 13.95 9.26
CA PHE A 11 44.15 12.99 9.03
C PHE A 11 44.98 12.74 10.29
N SER A 12 44.53 13.23 11.45
CA SER A 12 45.19 12.92 12.71
C SER A 12 45.07 11.42 13.01
N ARG A 13 46.11 10.87 13.65
CA ARG A 13 46.14 9.47 14.08
C ARG A 13 44.92 9.13 14.95
N GLU A 14 44.47 10.07 15.77
CA GLU A 14 43.29 9.94 16.64
C GLU A 14 41.99 9.86 15.83
N ALA A 15 41.81 10.71 14.82
CA ALA A 15 40.64 10.67 13.94
C ALA A 15 40.58 9.38 13.11
N PHE A 16 41.75 8.84 12.71
CA PHE A 16 41.84 7.56 12.01
C PHE A 16 41.52 6.38 12.93
N LEU A 17 42.02 6.38 14.16
CA LEU A 17 41.72 5.34 15.16
C LEU A 17 40.24 5.37 15.57
N ALA A 18 39.63 6.54 15.74
CA ALA A 18 38.20 6.67 16.01
C ALA A 18 37.35 6.10 14.86
N ARG A 19 37.76 6.30 13.61
CA ARG A 19 37.10 5.70 12.43
C ARG A 19 37.25 4.19 12.37
N LEU A 20 38.42 3.66 12.73
CA LEU A 20 38.63 2.22 12.79
C LEU A 20 37.81 1.58 13.92
N ALA A 21 37.73 2.22 15.09
CA ALA A 21 36.89 1.78 16.20
C ALA A 21 35.40 1.80 15.82
N SER A 22 34.93 2.89 15.22
CA SER A 22 33.55 3.00 14.71
C SER A 22 33.24 1.93 13.67
N LYS A 23 34.15 1.67 12.71
CA LYS A 23 33.95 0.58 11.73
C LYS A 23 34.02 -0.82 12.35
N ALA A 24 34.80 -1.02 13.40
CA ALA A 24 34.86 -2.29 14.13
C ALA A 24 33.57 -2.54 14.90
N GLU A 25 33.04 -1.51 15.56
CA GLU A 25 31.74 -1.54 16.25
C GLU A 25 30.59 -1.77 15.27
N GLU A 26 30.62 -1.12 14.10
CA GLU A 26 29.64 -1.31 13.03
C GLU A 26 29.69 -2.75 12.48
N ARG A 27 30.89 -3.31 12.29
CA ARG A 27 31.07 -4.73 11.90
C ARG A 27 30.61 -5.69 12.99
N GLU A 28 30.85 -5.37 14.25
CA GLU A 28 30.41 -6.19 15.37
C GLU A 28 28.88 -6.19 15.50
N ASN A 29 28.24 -5.04 15.28
CA ASN A 29 26.78 -4.94 15.22
C ASN A 29 26.22 -5.72 14.04
N ILE A 30 26.79 -5.60 12.84
CA ILE A 30 26.39 -6.40 11.68
C ILE A 30 26.54 -7.90 11.96
N ASN A 31 27.63 -8.32 12.62
CA ASN A 31 27.86 -9.72 12.97
C ASN A 31 26.91 -10.22 14.06
N LYS A 32 26.62 -9.42 15.09
CA LYS A 32 25.60 -9.74 16.11
C LYS A 32 24.23 -9.95 15.48
N ILE A 33 23.90 -9.10 14.51
CA ILE A 33 22.62 -9.17 13.80
C ILE A 33 22.57 -10.35 12.83
N ALA A 34 23.64 -10.61 12.07
CA ALA A 34 23.75 -11.79 11.20
C ALA A 34 23.66 -13.08 12.02
N ASN A 35 24.29 -13.11 13.21
CA ASN A 35 24.19 -14.21 14.15
C ASN A 35 22.79 -14.33 14.76
N PHE A 36 22.08 -13.23 15.04
CA PHE A 36 20.67 -13.28 15.47
C PHE A 36 19.77 -13.88 14.39
N VAL A 37 19.91 -13.44 13.13
CA VAL A 37 19.15 -13.95 11.98
C VAL A 37 19.46 -15.43 11.73
N SER A 38 20.74 -15.82 11.83
CA SER A 38 21.19 -17.19 11.60
C SER A 38 20.84 -18.12 12.77
N ALA A 39 20.95 -17.66 14.02
CA ALA A 39 20.68 -18.47 15.22
C ALA A 39 19.18 -18.69 15.43
N LYS A 40 18.34 -17.70 15.08
CA LYS A 40 16.90 -17.84 15.26
C LYS A 40 16.19 -18.58 14.12
N ASN A 41 16.86 -18.90 12.99
CA ASN A 41 16.27 -19.66 11.86
C ASN A 41 14.81 -19.25 11.58
N LEU A 42 14.55 -17.94 11.69
CA LEU A 42 13.23 -17.41 12.00
C LEU A 42 12.32 -17.69 10.82
N ARG A 43 11.43 -18.67 10.98
CA ARG A 43 10.25 -18.74 10.14
C ARG A 43 9.47 -17.49 10.45
N LEU A 44 9.21 -16.65 9.46
CA LEU A 44 8.46 -15.39 9.61
C LEU A 44 7.11 -15.58 10.33
N SER A 45 6.57 -16.81 10.33
CA SER A 45 5.41 -17.22 11.11
C SER A 45 5.58 -17.07 12.63
N GLN A 46 6.78 -17.24 13.17
CA GLN A 46 7.06 -17.10 14.61
C GLN A 46 7.04 -15.63 15.09
N LEU A 47 7.36 -14.66 14.20
CA LEU A 47 7.26 -13.23 14.51
C LEU A 47 5.81 -12.75 14.66
N LEU A 48 4.86 -13.48 14.09
CA LEU A 48 3.43 -13.18 14.26
C LEU A 48 2.94 -13.52 15.68
N GLU A 49 3.62 -14.42 16.40
CA GLU A 49 3.23 -14.89 17.73
C GLU A 49 3.82 -14.02 18.86
N GLU A 50 4.97 -13.38 18.66
CA GLU A 50 5.63 -12.53 19.66
C GLU A 50 5.01 -11.12 19.72
N LYS A 51 4.16 -10.84 20.71
CA LYS A 51 3.42 -9.57 20.89
C LYS A 51 4.25 -8.30 21.14
N ASN A 52 5.59 -8.38 21.23
CA ASN A 52 6.42 -7.24 21.61
C ASN A 52 6.88 -6.40 20.41
N GLU A 53 6.38 -5.18 20.37
CA GLU A 53 6.96 -3.85 20.03
C GLU A 53 8.09 -3.61 19.01
N ILE A 54 8.72 -4.56 18.34
CA ILE A 54 9.95 -4.19 17.59
C ILE A 54 9.66 -3.99 16.09
N ALA A 55 9.03 -2.85 15.79
CA ALA A 55 8.86 -2.33 14.43
C ALA A 55 10.23 -2.25 13.71
N GLU A 56 11.29 -1.86 14.43
CA GLU A 56 12.65 -1.78 13.91
C GLU A 56 13.23 -3.14 13.51
N GLU A 57 13.01 -4.19 14.30
CA GLU A 57 13.41 -5.57 13.97
C GLU A 57 12.62 -6.10 12.78
N THR A 58 11.33 -5.79 12.71
CA THR A 58 10.49 -6.18 11.57
C THR A 58 10.98 -5.51 10.30
N ILE A 59 11.25 -4.20 10.33
CA ILE A 59 11.83 -3.45 9.22
C ILE A 59 13.18 -4.04 8.83
N PHE A 60 14.02 -4.36 9.80
CA PHE A 60 15.34 -4.93 9.55
C PHE A 60 15.23 -6.30 8.87
N ILE A 61 14.46 -7.24 9.45
CA ILE A 61 14.26 -8.59 8.91
C ILE A 61 13.68 -8.51 7.49
N LEU A 62 12.64 -7.72 7.26
CA LEU A 62 12.07 -7.56 5.93
C LEU A 62 13.05 -6.91 4.94
N SER A 63 13.85 -5.94 5.39
CA SER A 63 14.89 -5.31 4.57
C SER A 63 15.99 -6.29 4.17
N THR A 64 16.32 -7.27 5.01
CA THR A 64 17.27 -8.34 4.63
C THR A 64 16.70 -9.29 3.57
N LYS A 65 15.37 -9.45 3.51
CA LYS A 65 14.69 -10.32 2.54
C LYS A 65 14.36 -9.63 1.22
N LEU A 66 13.94 -8.36 1.26
CA LEU A 66 13.42 -7.62 0.10
C LEU A 66 14.32 -6.46 -0.36
N THR A 67 15.39 -6.15 0.37
CA THR A 67 16.10 -4.85 0.37
C THR A 67 15.24 -3.71 0.94
N THR A 68 15.89 -2.62 1.36
CA THR A 68 15.18 -1.41 1.82
C THR A 68 14.28 -0.82 0.73
N LYS A 69 14.72 -0.82 -0.54
CA LYS A 69 13.91 -0.35 -1.67
C LYS A 69 12.67 -1.23 -1.88
N GLY A 70 12.83 -2.54 -1.77
CA GLY A 70 11.71 -3.48 -1.89
C GLY A 70 10.70 -3.32 -0.75
N LEU A 71 11.16 -3.15 0.49
CA LEU A 71 10.27 -2.89 1.63
C LEU A 71 9.48 -1.58 1.47
N MET A 72 10.13 -0.50 1.02
CA MET A 72 9.44 0.77 0.76
C MET A 72 8.41 0.64 -0.37
N THR A 73 8.74 -0.11 -1.44
CA THR A 73 7.82 -0.39 -2.54
C THR A 73 6.62 -1.22 -2.06
N LEU A 74 6.86 -2.21 -1.21
CA LEU A 74 5.80 -3.02 -0.61
C LEU A 74 4.87 -2.16 0.24
N ALA A 75 5.40 -1.27 1.08
CA ALA A 75 4.59 -0.37 1.88
C ALA A 75 3.74 0.60 1.02
N MET A 76 4.31 1.13 -0.07
CA MET A 76 3.55 1.91 -1.04
C MET A 76 2.42 1.09 -1.68
N ALA A 77 2.70 -0.13 -2.11
CA ALA A 77 1.70 -1.03 -2.70
C ALA A 77 0.58 -1.38 -1.69
N ILE A 78 0.92 -1.62 -0.42
CA ILE A 78 -0.06 -1.90 0.65
C ILE A 78 -0.96 -0.70 0.90
N LYS A 79 -0.40 0.51 0.93
CA LYS A 79 -1.16 1.76 1.09
C LYS A 79 -2.03 2.05 -0.13
N HIS A 80 -1.52 1.76 -1.32
CA HIS A 80 -2.18 2.02 -2.60
C HIS A 80 -3.34 1.07 -2.89
N VAL A 81 -3.26 -0.20 -2.43
CA VAL A 81 -4.31 -1.21 -2.62
C VAL A 81 -5.08 -1.42 -1.32
N PRO A 82 -6.30 -0.85 -1.18
CA PRO A 82 -7.07 -0.91 0.05
C PRO A 82 -7.34 -2.35 0.52
N SER A 83 -7.39 -2.55 1.84
CA SER A 83 -7.72 -3.84 2.47
C SER A 83 -9.06 -4.42 2.02
N ARG A 84 -10.00 -3.57 1.58
CA ARG A 84 -11.31 -3.96 1.02
C ARG A 84 -11.20 -4.92 -0.17
N TYR A 85 -10.10 -4.85 -0.93
CA TYR A 85 -9.82 -5.77 -2.04
C TYR A 85 -9.41 -7.19 -1.60
N SER A 86 -9.24 -7.45 -0.29
CA SER A 86 -8.94 -8.80 0.23
C SER A 86 -10.17 -9.68 0.44
N GLN A 87 -11.38 -9.10 0.40
CA GLN A 87 -12.59 -9.86 0.71
C GLN A 87 -13.00 -10.72 -0.48
N ALA A 88 -13.05 -12.04 -0.28
CA ALA A 88 -13.47 -12.99 -1.29
C ALA A 88 -14.90 -12.68 -1.77
N GLY A 89 -15.06 -12.54 -3.08
CA GLY A 89 -16.37 -12.57 -3.74
C GLY A 89 -16.82 -14.01 -3.97
N HIS A 90 -18.06 -14.18 -4.45
CA HIS A 90 -18.61 -15.50 -4.81
C HIS A 90 -17.88 -16.17 -5.99
N ASP A 91 -17.13 -15.40 -6.78
CA ASP A 91 -16.45 -15.89 -7.96
C ASP A 91 -14.94 -15.90 -7.72
N GLU A 92 -14.35 -17.09 -7.83
CA GLU A 92 -12.96 -17.59 -8.06
C GLU A 92 -11.73 -16.66 -8.15
N CYS A 93 -11.87 -15.34 -8.18
CA CYS A 93 -10.75 -14.44 -7.98
C CYS A 93 -10.34 -14.57 -6.51
N GLY A 94 -9.27 -15.31 -6.25
CA GLY A 94 -8.58 -15.33 -4.96
C GLY A 94 -8.26 -13.92 -4.46
N ASN A 95 -7.67 -13.77 -3.28
CA ASN A 95 -7.40 -12.48 -2.62
C ASN A 95 -6.79 -11.44 -3.60
N PHE A 96 -7.63 -10.60 -4.22
CA PHE A 96 -7.22 -9.73 -5.32
C PHE A 96 -6.19 -8.71 -4.86
N ARG A 97 -6.29 -8.29 -3.59
CA ARG A 97 -5.29 -7.42 -2.98
C ARG A 97 -3.90 -8.03 -3.05
N LEU A 98 -3.72 -9.31 -2.71
CA LEU A 98 -2.41 -9.96 -2.78
C LEU A 98 -1.94 -10.10 -4.23
N TYR A 99 -2.84 -10.41 -5.16
CA TYR A 99 -2.52 -10.42 -6.60
C TYR A 99 -2.05 -9.04 -7.09
N ALA A 100 -2.76 -7.97 -6.74
CA ALA A 100 -2.42 -6.60 -7.13
C ALA A 100 -1.08 -6.15 -6.54
N ILE A 101 -0.88 -6.34 -5.24
CA ILE A 101 0.40 -6.02 -4.57
C ILE A 101 1.54 -6.83 -5.19
N GLY A 102 1.36 -8.13 -5.41
CA GLY A 102 2.38 -8.99 -6.01
C GLY A 102 2.74 -8.57 -7.43
N THR A 103 1.77 -8.12 -8.21
CA THR A 103 1.97 -7.60 -9.57
C THR A 103 2.77 -6.29 -9.54
N ILE A 104 2.40 -5.34 -8.67
CA ILE A 104 3.15 -4.09 -8.48
C ILE A 104 4.60 -4.38 -8.08
N MET A 105 4.81 -5.28 -7.12
CA MET A 105 6.16 -5.68 -6.67
C MET A 105 6.98 -6.29 -7.81
N ARG A 106 6.37 -7.19 -8.60
CA ARG A 106 7.03 -7.82 -9.75
C ARG A 106 7.45 -6.79 -10.79
N LYS A 107 6.59 -5.81 -11.08
CA LYS A 107 6.86 -4.73 -12.04
C LYS A 107 7.91 -3.74 -11.53
N ALA A 108 8.06 -3.61 -10.22
CA ALA A 108 9.18 -2.91 -9.61
C ALA A 108 10.50 -3.71 -9.61
N GLY A 109 10.49 -4.96 -10.12
CA GLY A 109 11.65 -5.84 -10.20
C GLY A 109 11.84 -6.77 -8.99
N PHE A 110 10.86 -6.86 -8.10
CA PHE A 110 10.91 -7.74 -6.91
C PHE A 110 10.02 -8.96 -7.11
N VAL A 111 10.63 -10.14 -7.26
CA VAL A 111 9.89 -11.41 -7.37
C VAL A 111 9.71 -11.99 -5.97
N ILE A 112 8.46 -12.07 -5.52
CA ILE A 112 8.08 -12.58 -4.19
C ILE A 112 7.08 -13.72 -4.40
N VAL A 113 7.29 -14.83 -3.69
CA VAL A 113 6.39 -15.97 -3.67
C VAL A 113 5.09 -15.59 -2.92
N VAL A 114 3.94 -16.11 -3.33
CA VAL A 114 2.62 -15.67 -2.81
C VAL A 114 2.49 -15.89 -1.29
N GLU A 115 3.00 -17.02 -0.79
CA GLU A 115 3.02 -17.36 0.63
C GLU A 115 3.81 -16.34 1.46
N ASP A 116 5.00 -15.95 0.97
CA ASP A 116 5.85 -14.95 1.61
C ASP A 116 5.22 -13.56 1.54
N LEU A 117 4.63 -13.22 0.39
CA LEU A 117 3.95 -11.93 0.20
C LEU A 117 2.83 -11.73 1.22
N ARG A 118 2.02 -12.77 1.48
CA ARG A 118 0.97 -12.72 2.50
C ARG A 118 1.53 -12.42 3.88
N VAL A 119 2.66 -13.04 4.23
CA VAL A 119 3.31 -12.83 5.54
C VAL A 119 3.89 -11.42 5.62
N TYR A 120 4.56 -10.95 4.57
CA TYR A 120 5.13 -9.61 4.54
C TYR A 120 4.06 -8.51 4.65
N VAL A 121 2.96 -8.64 3.92
CA VAL A 121 1.83 -7.69 4.01
C VAL A 121 1.30 -7.65 5.44
N THR A 122 1.03 -8.82 6.04
CA THR A 122 0.55 -8.90 7.43
C THR A 122 1.50 -8.23 8.42
N LEU A 123 2.81 -8.48 8.29
CA LEU A 123 3.83 -7.90 9.17
C LEU A 123 3.91 -6.37 9.03
N VAL A 124 3.91 -5.86 7.80
CA VAL A 124 3.97 -4.42 7.54
C VAL A 124 2.74 -3.71 8.09
N GLU A 125 1.54 -4.26 7.87
CA GLU A 125 0.30 -3.66 8.40
C GLU A 125 0.23 -3.71 9.93
N ALA A 126 0.66 -4.81 10.54
CA ALA A 126 0.58 -4.99 11.99
C ALA A 126 1.66 -4.22 12.77
N ARG A 127 2.86 -4.07 12.20
CA ARG A 127 4.03 -3.55 12.94
C ARG A 127 4.61 -2.27 12.37
N CYS A 128 4.35 -1.94 11.11
CA CYS A 128 4.94 -0.80 10.41
C CYS A 128 3.90 0.06 9.65
N PRO A 129 2.74 0.41 10.24
CA PRO A 129 1.67 1.11 9.51
C PRO A 129 2.04 2.52 9.06
N THR A 130 3.02 3.15 9.72
CA THR A 130 3.48 4.52 9.45
C THR A 130 4.69 4.58 8.52
N LEU A 131 5.11 3.45 7.95
CA LEU A 131 6.29 3.42 7.08
C LEU A 131 6.06 4.34 5.86
N CYS A 132 6.65 5.54 5.92
CA CYS A 132 6.45 6.58 4.92
C CYS A 132 7.44 6.41 3.77
N SER A 133 6.91 6.41 2.55
CA SER A 133 7.68 6.33 1.32
C SER A 133 8.05 7.72 0.80
N LYS A 134 9.35 8.03 0.75
CA LYS A 134 9.87 9.24 0.08
C LYS A 134 10.00 9.09 -1.44
N TYR A 135 9.45 8.02 -2.04
CA TYR A 135 9.72 7.60 -3.42
C TYR A 135 8.45 7.55 -4.30
N GLU A 136 7.62 8.60 -4.26
CA GLU A 136 6.34 8.62 -4.99
C GLU A 136 6.49 8.57 -6.52
N LYS A 137 7.49 9.26 -7.10
CA LYS A 137 7.68 9.28 -8.56
C LYS A 137 8.06 7.92 -9.15
N ASP A 138 9.02 7.23 -8.53
CA ASP A 138 9.43 5.88 -8.97
C ASP A 138 8.25 4.88 -8.89
N PHE A 139 7.29 5.14 -8.00
CA PHE A 139 6.12 4.29 -7.82
C PHE A 139 5.08 4.48 -8.92
N GLU A 140 4.84 5.71 -9.37
CA GLU A 140 3.91 5.99 -10.49
C GLU A 140 4.30 5.24 -11.77
N ASP A 141 5.59 5.26 -12.12
CA ASP A 141 6.12 4.52 -13.28
C ASP A 141 5.88 3.01 -13.17
N VAL A 142 5.98 2.46 -11.96
CA VAL A 142 5.67 1.05 -11.69
C VAL A 142 4.18 0.77 -11.90
N LEU A 143 3.29 1.67 -11.46
CA LEU A 143 1.84 1.51 -11.64
C LEU A 143 1.43 1.55 -13.12
N TRP A 144 2.06 2.42 -13.91
CA TRP A 144 1.83 2.46 -15.36
C TRP A 144 2.30 1.16 -16.04
N LYS A 145 3.51 0.68 -15.74
CA LYS A 145 4.01 -0.61 -16.24
C LYS A 145 3.12 -1.79 -15.83
N ALA A 146 2.55 -1.75 -14.63
CA ALA A 146 1.62 -2.77 -14.18
C ALA A 146 0.30 -2.74 -14.96
N THR A 147 -0.14 -1.57 -15.40
CA THR A 147 -1.40 -1.38 -16.11
C THR A 147 -1.31 -1.74 -17.60
N GLU A 148 -0.16 -1.53 -18.23
CA GLU A 148 0.07 -1.82 -19.66
C GLU A 148 -0.08 -3.31 -20.01
N GLU A 149 0.30 -4.21 -19.10
CA GLU A 149 0.41 -5.66 -19.39
C GLU A 149 -0.70 -6.53 -18.78
N GLU A 150 -1.64 -5.95 -18.02
CA GLU A 150 -2.56 -6.73 -17.18
C GLU A 150 -4.06 -6.44 -17.47
N SER A 151 -4.91 -7.37 -17.03
CA SER A 151 -6.37 -7.26 -17.17
C SER A 151 -7.01 -6.21 -16.25
N PHE A 152 -6.23 -5.48 -15.45
CA PHE A 152 -6.67 -4.48 -14.48
C PHE A 152 -5.83 -3.20 -14.57
N ASN A 153 -6.38 -2.09 -14.11
CA ASN A 153 -5.69 -0.81 -14.08
C ASN A 153 -5.25 -0.51 -12.65
N PHE A 154 -3.94 -0.36 -12.44
CA PHE A 154 -3.37 -0.19 -11.11
C PHE A 154 -3.09 1.26 -10.75
N ASN A 155 -3.25 2.24 -11.66
CA ASN A 155 -2.95 3.64 -11.35
C ASN A 155 -3.85 4.22 -10.26
N CYS A 156 -5.08 3.72 -10.10
CA CYS A 156 -6.00 4.16 -9.07
C CYS A 156 -6.95 3.03 -8.66
N MET A 157 -7.10 2.82 -7.33
CA MET A 157 -7.93 1.76 -6.76
C MET A 157 -9.16 2.37 -6.06
N MET A 158 -10.30 2.40 -6.75
CA MET A 158 -11.53 3.00 -6.24
C MET A 158 -12.35 2.01 -5.41
N THR A 159 -12.78 2.43 -4.23
CA THR A 159 -13.68 1.66 -3.35
C THR A 159 -14.78 2.54 -2.79
N PRO A 160 -15.91 1.96 -2.34
CA PRO A 160 -16.91 2.71 -1.60
C PRO A 160 -16.29 3.41 -0.36
N PRO A 161 -16.82 4.57 0.06
CA PRO A 161 -16.27 5.39 1.15
C PRO A 161 -16.60 4.85 2.55
N VAL A 162 -16.91 3.56 2.67
CA VAL A 162 -17.37 2.92 3.91
C VAL A 162 -16.76 1.53 4.07
N ASP A 163 -16.39 1.17 5.31
CA ASP A 163 -15.87 -0.16 5.67
C ASP A 163 -16.91 -1.10 6.23
N LEU A 164 -17.91 -0.52 6.90
CA LEU A 164 -18.96 -1.23 7.60
C LEU A 164 -20.30 -0.86 6.99
N CYS A 165 -21.26 -1.80 7.06
CA CYS A 165 -22.63 -1.54 6.65
C CYS A 165 -23.20 -0.36 7.45
N LEU A 166 -23.80 0.61 6.76
CA LEU A 166 -24.39 1.78 7.42
C LEU A 166 -25.63 1.42 8.26
N TYR A 167 -26.25 0.27 8.01
CA TYR A 167 -27.45 -0.19 8.70
C TYR A 167 -27.13 -1.10 9.89
N CYS A 168 -26.32 -2.16 9.69
CA CYS A 168 -26.04 -3.15 10.75
C CYS A 168 -24.61 -3.12 11.30
N ARG A 169 -23.75 -2.23 10.81
CA ARG A 169 -22.33 -2.09 11.20
C ARG A 169 -21.47 -3.34 11.02
N LYS A 170 -21.99 -4.41 10.41
CA LYS A 170 -21.19 -5.59 10.06
C LYS A 170 -20.22 -5.28 8.89
N PRO A 171 -19.09 -6.00 8.80
CA PRO A 171 -18.16 -5.86 7.69
C PRO A 171 -18.85 -6.09 6.34
N LEU A 172 -18.43 -5.30 5.35
CA LEU A 172 -18.86 -5.51 3.97
C LEU A 172 -18.10 -6.68 3.35
N SER A 173 -18.55 -7.14 2.19
CA SER A 173 -17.89 -8.15 1.36
C SER A 173 -17.87 -7.69 -0.10
N THR A 174 -16.96 -8.20 -0.91
CA THR A 174 -16.96 -7.93 -2.35
C THR A 174 -18.26 -8.39 -3.00
N ASN A 175 -18.94 -7.49 -3.71
CA ASN A 175 -20.18 -7.80 -4.42
C ASN A 175 -19.92 -8.46 -5.78
N ASN A 176 -18.93 -7.96 -6.51
CA ASN A 176 -18.57 -8.41 -7.86
C ASN A 176 -17.07 -8.26 -8.08
N LYS A 177 -16.51 -9.00 -9.05
CA LYS A 177 -15.08 -8.93 -9.39
C LYS A 177 -14.68 -7.47 -9.66
N PRO A 178 -13.45 -7.05 -9.29
CA PRO A 178 -12.93 -5.75 -9.65
C PRO A 178 -13.05 -5.51 -11.15
N ASN A 179 -13.36 -4.29 -11.57
CA ASN A 179 -13.48 -3.95 -12.99
C ASN A 179 -12.82 -2.62 -13.32
N LYS A 180 -12.47 -2.45 -14.60
CA LYS A 180 -11.81 -1.24 -15.11
C LYS A 180 -12.79 -0.05 -15.12
N ALA A 181 -12.25 1.13 -14.86
CA ALA A 181 -12.92 2.42 -14.95
C ALA A 181 -11.89 3.50 -15.30
N THR A 182 -12.36 4.73 -15.50
CA THR A 182 -11.55 5.92 -15.74
C THR A 182 -11.96 7.02 -14.78
N LEU A 183 -10.99 7.65 -14.13
CA LEU A 183 -11.18 8.84 -13.29
C LEU A 183 -10.63 10.06 -14.02
N PHE A 184 -11.48 11.03 -14.31
CA PHE A 184 -11.07 12.31 -14.87
C PHE A 184 -10.70 13.27 -13.74
N THR A 185 -9.45 13.73 -13.75
CA THR A 185 -8.90 14.70 -12.80
C THR A 185 -8.43 15.96 -13.53
N LEU A 186 -8.06 17.00 -12.78
CA LEU A 186 -7.45 18.21 -13.35
C LEU A 186 -6.15 17.92 -14.13
N SER A 187 -5.45 16.84 -13.79
CA SER A 187 -4.22 16.40 -14.48
C SER A 187 -4.50 15.52 -15.71
N GLY A 188 -5.77 15.23 -16.00
CA GLY A 188 -6.20 14.36 -17.09
C GLY A 188 -6.85 13.04 -16.62
N PRO A 189 -7.15 12.14 -17.58
CA PRO A 189 -7.77 10.85 -17.29
C PRO A 189 -6.75 9.88 -16.67
N ILE A 190 -7.17 9.22 -15.59
CA ILE A 190 -6.41 8.19 -14.89
C ILE A 190 -7.16 6.86 -15.04
N PRO A 191 -6.51 5.79 -15.54
CA PRO A 191 -7.13 4.48 -15.59
C PRO A 191 -7.22 3.87 -14.18
N CYS A 192 -8.39 3.37 -13.81
CA CYS A 192 -8.68 2.88 -12.46
C CYS A 192 -9.19 1.45 -12.46
N THR A 193 -9.00 0.75 -11.35
CA THR A 193 -9.81 -0.43 -10.99
C THR A 193 -10.77 -0.02 -9.89
N LYS A 194 -12.02 -0.46 -9.98
CA LYS A 194 -13.03 -0.21 -8.95
C LYS A 194 -13.59 -1.50 -8.38
N LEU A 195 -14.06 -1.38 -7.14
CA LEU A 195 -14.73 -2.44 -6.40
C LEU A 195 -16.11 -1.98 -5.96
N ARG A 196 -17.08 -2.90 -5.97
CA ARG A 196 -18.37 -2.70 -5.29
C ARG A 196 -18.47 -3.65 -4.11
N LEU A 197 -19.09 -3.18 -3.04
CA LEU A 197 -19.24 -3.95 -1.81
C LEU A 197 -20.71 -4.28 -1.55
N ARG A 198 -20.96 -5.32 -0.77
CA ARG A 198 -22.30 -5.74 -0.33
C ARG A 198 -22.25 -6.19 1.11
N CYS A 199 -23.23 -5.74 1.89
CA CYS A 199 -23.53 -6.32 3.18
C CYS A 199 -24.36 -7.59 2.96
N ARG A 200 -23.83 -8.75 3.37
CA ARG A 200 -24.52 -10.04 3.20
C ARG A 200 -25.75 -10.21 4.11
N GLU A 201 -25.83 -9.38 5.15
CA GLU A 201 -26.83 -9.50 6.21
C GLU A 201 -28.04 -8.61 5.94
N CYS A 202 -27.81 -7.36 5.52
CA CYS A 202 -28.87 -6.43 5.15
C CYS A 202 -29.26 -6.50 3.67
N ASP A 203 -28.46 -7.22 2.87
CA ASP A 203 -28.56 -7.25 1.42
C ASP A 203 -28.43 -5.87 0.73
N VAL A 204 -27.61 -4.99 1.32
CA VAL A 204 -27.36 -3.63 0.81
C VAL A 204 -26.09 -3.62 -0.03
N GLN A 205 -26.15 -3.02 -1.21
CA GLN A 205 -25.02 -2.85 -2.12
C GLN A 205 -24.45 -1.44 -2.01
N TYR A 206 -23.13 -1.34 -2.10
CA TYR A 206 -22.36 -0.11 -1.95
C TYR A 206 -21.53 0.08 -3.22
N GLY A 207 -21.93 1.06 -4.03
CA GLY A 207 -21.21 1.55 -5.19
C GLY A 207 -20.14 2.58 -4.79
N ILE A 208 -19.53 3.23 -5.77
CA ILE A 208 -18.56 4.30 -5.49
C ILE A 208 -19.30 5.54 -4.98
N CYS A 209 -20.34 5.98 -5.69
CA CYS A 209 -21.09 7.20 -5.38
C CYS A 209 -22.49 6.97 -4.79
N SER A 210 -22.98 5.73 -4.78
CA SER A 210 -24.34 5.40 -4.35
C SER A 210 -24.42 4.14 -3.48
N ILE A 211 -25.54 4.03 -2.76
CA ILE A 211 -25.95 2.88 -1.96
C ILE A 211 -27.26 2.37 -2.55
N ARG A 212 -27.40 1.06 -2.72
CA ARG A 212 -28.64 0.43 -3.18
C ARG A 212 -29.16 -0.53 -2.11
N ASP A 213 -30.36 -0.27 -1.64
CA ASP A 213 -31.11 -1.12 -0.72
C ASP A 213 -32.46 -1.54 -1.31
N LYS A 214 -33.35 -2.10 -0.48
CA LYS A 214 -34.68 -2.55 -0.91
C LYS A 214 -35.61 -1.43 -1.38
N THR A 215 -35.33 -0.19 -1.00
CA THR A 215 -36.15 0.98 -1.35
C THR A 215 -35.66 1.67 -2.62
N GLY A 216 -34.45 1.34 -3.08
CA GLY A 216 -33.88 1.88 -4.31
C GLY A 216 -32.43 2.29 -4.15
N GLU A 217 -32.00 3.18 -5.04
CA GLU A 217 -30.65 3.74 -5.06
C GLU A 217 -30.64 5.13 -4.43
N HIS A 218 -29.69 5.35 -3.53
CA HIS A 218 -29.56 6.53 -2.70
C HIS A 218 -28.13 7.05 -2.73
N LEU A 219 -27.96 8.35 -2.51
CA LEU A 219 -26.63 8.92 -2.27
C LEU A 219 -26.15 8.60 -0.86
N TYR A 220 -24.82 8.53 -0.70
CA TYR A 220 -24.22 8.46 0.63
C TYR A 220 -24.64 9.66 1.50
N PRO A 221 -24.86 9.45 2.82
CA PRO A 221 -24.98 10.55 3.76
C PRO A 221 -23.81 11.52 3.64
N LYS A 222 -24.02 12.83 3.90
CA LYS A 222 -22.99 13.87 3.70
C LYS A 222 -21.63 13.52 4.30
N LEU A 223 -21.60 12.88 5.48
CA LEU A 223 -20.38 12.45 6.17
C LEU A 223 -19.54 11.42 5.38
N HIS A 224 -20.18 10.65 4.50
CA HIS A 224 -19.56 9.58 3.71
C HIS A 224 -19.63 9.87 2.21
N ARG A 225 -19.94 11.11 1.80
CA ARG A 225 -20.01 11.44 0.39
C ARG A 225 -18.60 11.40 -0.20
N PRO A 226 -18.35 10.61 -1.26
CA PRO A 226 -17.04 10.59 -1.89
C PRO A 226 -16.79 11.93 -2.57
N LEU A 227 -15.52 12.32 -2.70
CA LEU A 227 -15.08 13.48 -3.48
C LEU A 227 -15.03 13.16 -4.99
N LEU A 228 -16.01 12.38 -5.46
CA LEU A 228 -16.09 11.88 -6.83
C LEU A 228 -17.54 11.96 -7.31
N VAL A 229 -17.71 12.32 -8.58
CA VAL A 229 -18.99 12.33 -9.29
C VAL A 229 -19.00 11.18 -10.30
N GLU A 230 -20.03 10.33 -10.24
CA GLU A 230 -20.21 9.24 -11.20
C GLU A 230 -20.90 9.78 -12.45
N ALA A 231 -20.15 9.89 -13.56
CA ALA A 231 -20.70 10.28 -14.86
C ALA A 231 -21.31 9.08 -15.61
N SER A 232 -20.71 7.89 -15.42
CA SER A 232 -21.27 6.62 -15.88
C SER A 232 -20.71 5.47 -15.04
N ASN A 233 -21.22 4.26 -15.22
CA ASN A 233 -20.68 3.07 -14.56
C ASN A 233 -19.19 2.80 -14.87
N VAL A 234 -18.54 3.45 -15.83
CA VAL A 234 -17.10 3.27 -16.07
C VAL A 234 -16.31 4.58 -16.03
N ASN A 235 -16.97 5.72 -15.83
CA ASN A 235 -16.34 7.04 -15.86
C ASN A 235 -16.74 7.84 -14.62
N TYR A 236 -15.73 8.30 -13.90
CA TYR A 236 -15.86 9.10 -12.68
C TYR A 236 -15.09 10.42 -12.87
N VAL A 237 -15.55 11.48 -12.22
CA VAL A 237 -14.94 12.81 -12.29
C VAL A 237 -14.58 13.23 -10.88
N ASP A 238 -13.36 13.71 -10.67
CA ASP A 238 -12.95 14.33 -9.42
C ASP A 238 -13.82 15.55 -9.13
N ALA A 239 -14.28 15.72 -7.88
CA ALA A 239 -15.07 16.88 -7.48
C ALA A 239 -14.37 18.20 -7.81
N ALA A 240 -13.04 18.29 -7.68
CA ALA A 240 -12.29 19.50 -8.01
C ALA A 240 -12.34 19.83 -9.51
N LEU A 241 -12.30 18.82 -10.38
CA LEU A 241 -12.49 19.03 -11.81
C LEU A 241 -13.94 19.41 -12.11
N TYR A 242 -14.90 18.75 -11.46
CA TYR A 242 -16.32 19.02 -11.65
C TYR A 242 -16.70 20.46 -11.29
N GLU A 243 -16.20 20.97 -10.16
CA GLU A 243 -16.41 22.36 -9.71
C GLU A 243 -15.75 23.40 -10.62
N TRP A 244 -14.65 23.02 -11.29
CA TRP A 244 -13.93 23.92 -12.19
C TRP A 244 -14.63 24.10 -13.55
N ILE A 245 -15.52 23.19 -13.96
CA ILE A 245 -16.23 23.27 -15.23
C ILE A 245 -17.24 24.43 -15.18
N PRO A 246 -17.02 25.55 -15.90
CA PRO A 246 -17.79 26.78 -15.72
C PRO A 246 -19.26 26.67 -16.14
N SER A 247 -19.64 25.61 -16.84
CA SER A 247 -20.98 25.41 -17.42
C SER A 247 -21.91 24.54 -16.57
N LEU A 248 -21.50 24.12 -15.37
CA LEU A 248 -22.27 23.23 -14.48
C LEU A 248 -22.59 23.84 -13.10
N GLY A 249 -22.20 25.09 -12.86
CA GLY A 249 -22.46 25.87 -11.64
C GLY A 249 -23.59 26.87 -11.78
#